data_AF-A0A4U6QFT2-F1
#
_entry.id   AF-A0A4U6QFT2-F1
#
_cell.length_a   1.000
_cell.length_b   1.000
_cell.length_c   1.000
_cell.angle_alpha   90.00
_cell.angle_beta   90.00
_cell.angle_gamma   90.00
#
_symmetry.space_group_name_H-M   'P 1'
#
loop_
_entity.id
_entity.type
_entity.pdbx_description
1 polymer ?
#
loop_
_entity_poly.entity_id
_entity_poly.type
_entity_poly.pdbx_seq_one_letter_code
_entity_poly.pdbx_strand_id
1 'polypeptide(L)'
;MTTAGQRPPRIVGPAGRGPIRVAAAALAVGTVLAVAACSSGGASVESASTAASGSSAAAPSSAASALSSSAATARSGIPVSPTSSATAASGGGDGGGAAYCESKGGDVQTRDATFGTNGDQTGWLPLAGTTQVCRFQADDEARSRIYVDFATLTSARPTLAGLAYLSRPPVPTSSGGANPATGYCAKLGGSSTFGEISASGGGWVNKDDPDEVVVNLCVFPDESFIDEWGLAYHAGGVVRGLDLTQVMTYQPPDPLPGVFPVGTPIGQPTVGVTGSPSPSSTSTPTS
;
A
#
# COMPACT_ATOMS: atom_id res chain seq x y z
N MET A 1 51.97 23.52 31.57
CA MET A 1 51.74 22.39 32.51
C MET A 1 50.32 21.92 32.29
N THR A 2 50.20 20.74 31.69
CA THR A 2 48.99 20.23 31.03
C THR A 2 48.33 19.22 31.95
N THR A 3 47.10 19.50 32.40
CA THR A 3 46.32 18.55 33.21
C THR A 3 45.44 17.72 32.29
N ALA A 4 45.74 16.43 32.22
CA ALA A 4 45.06 15.45 31.39
C ALA A 4 43.66 15.10 31.92
N GLY A 5 42.75 14.86 30.97
CA GLY A 5 41.34 14.54 31.19
C GLY A 5 41.08 13.11 31.68
N GLN A 6 40.00 12.99 32.45
CA GLN A 6 39.54 11.78 33.11
C GLN A 6 38.43 11.14 32.23
N ARG A 7 38.64 9.92 31.74
CA ARG A 7 37.63 9.11 31.03
C ARG A 7 36.72 8.39 32.05
N PRO A 8 35.40 8.30 31.81
CA PRO A 8 34.51 7.47 32.62
C PRO A 8 34.65 5.96 32.30
N PRO A 9 34.25 5.08 33.24
CA PRO A 9 34.52 3.64 33.20
C PRO A 9 33.67 2.86 32.18
N ARG A 10 34.28 1.82 31.61
CA ARG A 10 33.60 0.77 30.82
C ARG A 10 32.71 -0.07 31.74
N ILE A 11 31.44 -0.18 31.40
CA ILE A 11 30.53 -1.18 31.95
C ILE A 11 30.80 -2.51 31.22
N VAL A 12 31.25 -3.51 31.98
CA VAL A 12 31.39 -4.90 31.56
C VAL A 12 30.17 -5.65 32.11
N GLY A 13 29.34 -6.19 31.20
CA GLY A 13 28.19 -7.06 31.51
C GLY A 13 28.37 -8.46 30.87
N PRO A 14 27.64 -9.48 31.35
CA PRO A 14 28.22 -10.77 31.66
C PRO A 14 28.33 -11.75 30.49
N ALA A 15 29.40 -12.55 30.57
CA ALA A 15 29.60 -13.79 29.86
C ALA A 15 28.58 -14.87 30.28
N GLY A 16 28.15 -15.69 29.31
CA GLY A 16 27.74 -17.07 29.58
C GLY A 16 26.32 -17.46 29.16
N ARG A 17 26.17 -17.92 27.92
CA ARG A 17 25.32 -19.07 27.58
C ARG A 17 25.96 -19.83 26.44
N GLY A 18 26.28 -21.09 26.71
CA GLY A 18 27.06 -21.97 25.84
C GLY A 18 26.33 -22.40 24.56
N PRO A 19 27.03 -23.13 23.69
CA PRO A 19 26.52 -23.53 22.38
C PRO A 19 25.44 -24.61 22.52
N ILE A 20 24.24 -24.32 22.02
CA ILE A 20 23.25 -25.35 21.68
C ILE A 20 23.80 -26.09 20.46
N ARG A 21 24.30 -27.31 20.68
CA ARG A 21 24.60 -28.26 19.61
C ARG A 21 23.26 -28.76 19.06
N VAL A 22 22.82 -28.19 17.94
CA VAL A 22 21.78 -28.82 17.11
C VAL A 22 22.48 -29.82 16.21
N ALA A 23 22.11 -31.08 16.35
CA ALA A 23 22.61 -32.18 15.54
C ALA A 23 22.21 -31.97 14.08
N ALA A 24 23.22 -31.94 13.20
CA ALA A 24 23.02 -32.01 11.76
C ALA A 24 22.51 -33.41 11.40
N ALA A 25 21.23 -33.52 11.06
CA ALA A 25 20.69 -34.68 10.37
C ALA A 25 21.06 -34.54 8.89
N ALA A 26 22.02 -35.35 8.44
CA ALA A 26 22.35 -35.51 7.04
C ALA A 26 21.18 -36.19 6.32
N LEU A 27 20.41 -35.43 5.54
CA LEU A 27 19.48 -35.98 4.55
C LEU A 27 20.24 -36.12 3.23
N ALA A 28 20.39 -37.38 2.82
CA ALA A 28 21.09 -37.80 1.63
C ALA A 28 20.46 -37.21 0.37
N VAL A 29 21.32 -36.66 -0.48
CA VAL A 29 21.03 -36.23 -1.85
C VAL A 29 20.74 -37.49 -2.69
N GLY A 30 19.47 -37.69 -3.05
CA GLY A 30 19.05 -38.65 -4.06
C GLY A 30 18.95 -37.97 -5.41
N THR A 31 20.03 -38.04 -6.20
CA THR A 31 20.07 -37.58 -7.59
C THR A 31 19.28 -38.56 -8.46
N VAL A 32 18.09 -38.18 -8.92
CA VAL A 32 17.39 -38.88 -10.01
C VAL A 32 17.63 -38.12 -11.30
N LEU A 33 18.55 -38.66 -12.10
CA LEU A 33 18.86 -38.24 -13.45
C LEU A 33 17.75 -38.77 -14.38
N ALA A 34 16.78 -37.93 -14.74
CA ALA A 34 15.83 -38.22 -15.80
C ALA A 34 16.23 -37.43 -17.05
N VAL A 35 16.95 -38.09 -17.95
CA VAL A 35 17.25 -37.62 -19.30
C VAL A 35 16.01 -37.85 -20.14
N ALA A 36 15.33 -36.78 -20.53
CA ALA A 36 14.33 -36.80 -21.61
C ALA A 36 14.72 -35.75 -22.65
N ALA A 37 15.44 -36.22 -23.66
CA ALA A 37 15.67 -35.51 -24.90
C ALA A 37 14.41 -35.62 -25.78
N CYS A 38 13.77 -34.49 -26.08
CA CYS A 38 12.95 -34.36 -27.28
C CYS A 38 13.20 -32.99 -27.91
N SER A 39 13.54 -33.09 -29.19
CA SER A 39 14.00 -32.07 -30.10
C SER A 39 12.86 -31.32 -30.78
N SER A 40 13.23 -30.15 -31.32
CA SER A 40 12.79 -29.55 -32.60
C SER A 40 11.37 -28.94 -32.75
N GLY A 41 11.38 -27.66 -33.16
CA GLY A 41 10.26 -26.92 -33.78
C GLY A 41 10.11 -25.54 -33.11
N GLY A 42 10.56 -24.41 -33.63
CA GLY A 42 10.68 -24.00 -35.02
C GLY A 42 9.42 -23.26 -35.46
N ALA A 43 9.29 -21.98 -35.10
CA ALA A 43 8.47 -20.98 -35.82
C ALA A 43 8.72 -19.59 -35.25
N SER A 44 9.65 -18.86 -35.87
CA SER A 44 9.68 -17.41 -35.85
C SER A 44 8.47 -16.91 -36.63
N VAL A 45 7.61 -16.11 -36.01
CA VAL A 45 6.64 -15.28 -36.73
C VAL A 45 6.99 -13.82 -36.48
N GLU A 46 7.73 -13.27 -37.45
CA GLU A 46 7.68 -11.85 -37.78
C GLU A 46 6.22 -11.44 -37.93
N SER A 47 5.80 -10.41 -37.20
CA SER A 47 4.66 -9.59 -37.60
C SER A 47 5.17 -8.17 -37.74
N ALA A 48 5.71 -7.92 -38.93
CA ALA A 48 5.74 -6.60 -39.51
C ALA A 48 4.31 -6.24 -39.92
N SER A 49 3.85 -5.07 -39.51
CA SER A 49 2.68 -4.43 -40.12
C SER A 49 2.99 -2.95 -40.26
N THR A 50 3.30 -2.62 -41.50
CA THR A 50 3.59 -1.32 -42.06
C THR A 50 2.34 -0.44 -42.10
N ALA A 51 2.53 0.85 -41.80
CA ALA A 51 1.87 2.02 -42.37
C ALA A 51 0.34 2.15 -42.36
N ALA A 52 -0.13 3.23 -41.71
CA ALA A 52 -1.00 4.18 -42.39
C ALA A 52 -0.74 5.61 -41.87
N SER A 53 -0.25 6.44 -42.79
CA SER A 53 -0.09 7.88 -42.67
C SER A 53 -1.46 8.56 -42.47
N GLY A 54 -1.52 9.52 -41.56
CA GLY A 54 -2.68 10.39 -41.36
C GLY A 54 -2.22 11.79 -40.98
N SER A 55 -1.60 12.49 -41.93
CA SER A 55 -1.33 13.92 -41.82
C SER A 55 -2.66 14.69 -41.86
N SER A 56 -2.89 15.56 -40.89
CA SER A 56 -3.77 16.71 -41.05
C SER A 56 -3.15 17.90 -40.33
N ALA A 57 -2.51 18.73 -41.14
CA ALA A 57 -2.08 20.06 -40.79
C ALA A 57 -3.29 21.00 -40.86
N ALA A 58 -3.47 21.84 -39.85
CA ALA A 58 -4.21 23.10 -39.96
C ALA A 58 -3.60 24.13 -39.01
N ALA A 59 -2.77 24.98 -39.63
CA ALA A 59 -2.47 26.40 -39.45
C ALA A 59 -2.61 27.12 -38.08
N PRO A 60 -1.74 28.13 -37.85
CA PRO A 60 -1.73 28.99 -36.67
C PRO A 60 -2.78 30.10 -36.77
N SER A 61 -3.23 30.61 -35.62
CA SER A 61 -3.90 31.91 -35.54
C SER A 61 -3.33 32.70 -34.39
N SER A 62 -2.39 33.58 -34.72
CA SER A 62 -2.05 34.74 -33.93
C SER A 62 -3.13 35.79 -34.16
N ALA A 63 -3.74 36.30 -33.08
CA ALA A 63 -4.42 37.59 -33.09
C ALA A 63 -4.09 38.33 -31.80
N ALA A 64 -3.64 39.56 -31.99
CA ALA A 64 -3.12 40.45 -30.99
C ALA A 64 -4.21 41.10 -30.13
N SER A 65 -3.77 41.50 -28.94
CA SER A 65 -4.11 42.69 -28.15
C SER A 65 -5.39 43.47 -28.48
N ALA A 66 -6.25 43.61 -27.46
CA ALA A 66 -6.98 44.85 -27.21
C ALA A 66 -6.93 45.17 -25.71
N LEU A 67 -6.33 46.32 -25.39
CA LEU A 67 -6.44 46.95 -24.08
C LEU A 67 -7.90 47.37 -23.86
N SER A 68 -8.42 47.15 -22.64
CA SER A 68 -9.57 47.91 -22.16
C SER A 68 -9.41 48.21 -20.68
N SER A 69 -9.01 49.44 -20.40
CA SER A 69 -9.05 50.08 -19.09
C SER A 69 -10.50 50.24 -18.63
N SER A 70 -10.80 49.92 -17.38
CA SER A 70 -11.97 50.47 -16.68
C SER A 70 -11.77 50.50 -15.17
N ALA A 71 -11.54 51.72 -14.71
CA ALA A 71 -12.05 52.37 -13.50
C ALA A 71 -12.16 51.56 -12.19
N ALA A 72 -11.32 51.99 -11.25
CA ALA A 72 -11.46 51.78 -9.83
C ALA A 72 -12.84 52.25 -9.30
N THR A 73 -13.52 51.37 -8.58
CA THR A 73 -14.52 51.77 -7.59
C THR A 73 -14.01 51.33 -6.22
N ALA A 74 -13.67 52.31 -5.40
CA ALA A 74 -13.32 52.13 -4.01
C ALA A 74 -14.52 51.57 -3.23
N ARG A 75 -14.39 50.33 -2.71
CA ARG A 75 -15.27 49.82 -1.65
C ARG A 75 -14.49 49.84 -0.35
N SER A 76 -14.99 50.63 0.60
CA SER A 76 -14.54 50.69 1.99
C SER A 76 -14.41 49.29 2.59
N GLY A 77 -13.24 49.03 3.17
CA GLY A 77 -12.86 47.75 3.75
C GLY A 77 -13.76 47.36 4.92
N ILE A 78 -14.35 46.18 4.80
CA ILE A 78 -14.73 45.36 5.95
C ILE A 78 -13.43 44.68 6.41
N PRO A 79 -13.09 44.67 7.71
CA PRO A 79 -11.94 43.93 8.20
C PRO A 79 -12.21 42.43 8.00
N VAL A 80 -11.71 41.87 6.89
CA VAL A 80 -11.61 40.43 6.69
C VAL A 80 -10.45 39.98 7.56
N SER A 81 -10.76 39.32 8.68
CA SER A 81 -9.77 38.57 9.44
C SER A 81 -8.98 37.67 8.49
N PRO A 82 -7.66 37.52 8.66
CA PRO A 82 -6.87 36.64 7.81
C PRO A 82 -7.47 35.24 7.89
N THR A 83 -8.12 34.83 6.80
CA THR A 83 -8.41 33.43 6.56
C THR A 83 -7.05 32.76 6.49
N SER A 84 -6.77 31.97 7.52
CA SER A 84 -5.58 31.13 7.58
C SER A 84 -5.50 30.41 6.25
N SER A 85 -4.46 30.68 5.48
CA SER A 85 -4.11 29.86 4.33
C SER A 85 -4.08 28.43 4.85
N ALA A 86 -4.97 27.60 4.33
CA ALA A 86 -4.91 26.17 4.56
C ALA A 86 -3.62 25.68 3.89
N THR A 87 -2.53 25.73 4.65
CA THR A 87 -1.36 24.89 4.41
C THR A 87 -1.90 23.49 4.26
N ALA A 88 -1.72 22.89 3.08
CA ALA A 88 -1.99 21.49 2.85
C ALA A 88 -1.34 20.73 4.01
N ALA A 89 -2.17 20.09 4.83
CA ALA A 89 -1.74 19.24 5.92
C ALA A 89 -0.98 18.08 5.27
N SER A 90 0.32 18.26 5.04
CA SER A 90 1.22 17.14 4.95
C SER A 90 1.10 16.47 6.31
N GLY A 91 0.53 15.27 6.34
CA GLY A 91 0.30 14.44 7.53
C GLY A 91 1.59 13.99 8.21
N GLY A 92 2.50 14.93 8.46
CA GLY A 92 3.65 14.77 9.34
C GLY A 92 3.16 14.80 10.77
N GLY A 93 2.60 13.67 11.21
CA GLY A 93 2.45 13.39 12.63
C GLY A 93 3.83 13.45 13.27
N ASP A 94 3.92 14.27 14.31
CA ASP A 94 5.04 14.47 15.23
C ASP A 94 5.83 13.18 15.47
N GLY A 95 7.16 13.26 15.61
CA GLY A 95 8.11 12.13 15.64
C GLY A 95 7.85 10.94 16.59
N GLY A 96 6.75 10.95 17.35
CA GLY A 96 6.23 9.79 18.06
C GLY A 96 5.89 8.59 17.16
N GLY A 97 5.49 8.79 15.89
CA GLY A 97 5.23 7.69 14.94
C GLY A 97 6.46 6.84 14.66
N ALA A 98 7.58 7.50 14.33
CA ALA A 98 8.88 6.87 14.12
C ALA A 98 9.37 6.16 15.39
N ALA A 99 9.34 6.83 16.55
CA ALA A 99 9.73 6.22 17.82
C ALA A 99 8.86 5.01 18.19
N TYR A 100 7.55 5.07 17.90
CA TYR A 100 6.65 3.94 18.11
C TYR A 100 7.03 2.75 17.21
N CYS A 101 7.26 2.99 15.92
CA CYS A 101 7.72 1.98 14.96
C CYS A 101 8.97 1.24 15.49
N GLU A 102 10.00 1.99 15.86
CA GLU A 102 11.26 1.43 16.39
C GLU A 102 11.04 0.68 17.71
N SER A 103 10.20 1.21 18.61
CA SER A 103 9.89 0.55 19.89
C SER A 103 9.16 -0.79 19.72
N LYS A 104 8.51 -1.00 18.57
CA LYS A 104 7.84 -2.25 18.19
C LYS A 104 8.73 -3.16 17.35
N GLY A 105 9.99 -2.81 17.15
CA GLY A 105 10.95 -3.60 16.37
C GLY A 105 10.85 -3.40 14.86
N GLY A 106 10.22 -2.31 14.41
CA GLY A 106 10.20 -1.93 13.00
C GLY A 106 11.32 -0.97 12.63
N ASP A 107 11.60 -0.87 11.33
CA ASP A 107 12.51 0.11 10.74
C ASP A 107 11.71 1.26 10.11
N VAL A 108 12.10 2.50 10.41
CA VAL A 108 11.54 3.68 9.74
C VAL A 108 12.14 3.82 8.35
N GLN A 109 11.28 3.98 7.35
CA GLN A 109 11.68 4.11 5.95
C GLN A 109 11.00 5.32 5.32
N THR A 110 11.77 6.14 4.61
CA THR A 110 11.25 7.19 3.74
C THR A 110 11.20 6.67 2.32
N ARG A 111 10.08 6.88 1.62
CA ARG A 111 9.88 6.42 0.24
C ARG A 111 9.29 7.50 -0.64
N ASP A 112 9.78 7.57 -1.86
CA ASP A 112 9.33 8.53 -2.87
C ASP A 112 8.41 7.85 -3.90
N ALA A 113 7.26 8.47 -4.15
CA ALA A 113 6.37 8.04 -5.22
C ALA A 113 7.11 8.15 -6.56
N THR A 114 7.21 7.05 -7.29
CA THR A 114 7.91 6.97 -8.56
C THR A 114 7.04 6.28 -9.60
N PHE A 115 6.89 6.89 -10.78
CA PHE A 115 6.19 6.30 -11.92
C PHE A 115 7.15 5.55 -12.84
N GLY A 116 6.65 4.52 -13.55
CA GLY A 116 7.46 3.78 -14.53
C GLY A 116 8.36 2.70 -13.91
N THR A 117 8.06 2.24 -12.70
CA THR A 117 8.93 1.33 -11.93
C THR A 117 9.05 -0.08 -12.51
N ASN A 118 8.20 -0.45 -13.48
CA ASN A 118 8.35 -1.71 -14.23
C ASN A 118 9.42 -1.65 -15.32
N GLY A 119 9.89 -0.45 -15.68
CA GLY A 119 10.95 -0.23 -16.68
C GLY A 119 12.34 -0.07 -16.05
N ASP A 120 13.32 0.28 -16.88
CA ASP A 120 14.69 0.56 -16.44
C ASP A 120 14.75 1.70 -15.42
N GLN A 121 15.56 1.54 -14.38
CA GLN A 121 15.72 2.55 -13.31
C GLN A 121 16.15 3.93 -13.81
N THR A 122 16.87 4.00 -14.93
CA THR A 122 17.28 5.27 -15.56
C THR A 122 16.10 6.03 -16.17
N GLY A 123 14.99 5.34 -16.45
CA GLY A 123 13.75 5.91 -16.99
C GLY A 123 12.68 6.16 -15.93
N TRP A 124 12.95 5.86 -14.66
CA TRP A 124 12.02 6.11 -13.56
C TRP A 124 11.78 7.60 -13.38
N LEU A 125 10.51 7.98 -13.22
CA LEU A 125 10.10 9.37 -13.01
C LEU A 125 9.69 9.58 -11.54
N PRO A 126 10.53 10.22 -10.71
CA PRO A 126 10.13 10.63 -9.37
C PRO A 126 8.95 11.60 -9.46
N LEU A 127 7.92 11.33 -8.67
CA LEU A 127 6.77 12.20 -8.46
C LEU A 127 7.02 13.05 -7.20
N ALA A 128 6.17 14.05 -6.97
CA ALA A 128 6.34 14.98 -5.85
C ALA A 128 6.00 14.38 -4.46
N GLY A 129 5.46 13.16 -4.40
CA GLY A 129 5.01 12.54 -3.16
C GLY A 129 6.15 11.82 -2.43
N THR A 130 6.33 12.11 -1.15
CA THR A 130 7.20 11.36 -0.23
C THR A 130 6.34 10.88 0.93
N THR A 131 6.62 9.69 1.44
CA THR A 131 5.93 9.14 2.61
C THR A 131 6.90 8.46 3.57
N GLN A 132 6.51 8.37 4.83
CA GLN A 132 7.22 7.59 5.84
C GLN A 132 6.39 6.37 6.20
N VAL A 133 7.05 5.21 6.22
CA VAL A 133 6.44 3.93 6.56
C VAL A 133 7.24 3.25 7.66
N CYS A 134 6.57 2.46 8.47
CA CYS A 134 7.19 1.48 9.33
C CYS A 134 7.31 0.16 8.56
N ARG A 135 8.53 -0.36 8.42
CA ARG A 135 8.81 -1.68 7.88
C ARG A 135 8.94 -2.66 9.04
N PHE A 136 8.11 -3.69 9.07
CA PHE A 136 8.37 -4.85 9.92
C PHE A 136 8.87 -6.00 9.06
N GLN A 137 9.99 -6.57 9.45
CA GLN A 137 10.63 -7.67 8.75
C GLN A 137 10.73 -8.88 9.67
N ALA A 138 10.42 -10.05 9.14
CA ALA A 138 10.59 -11.31 9.84
C ALA A 138 12.03 -11.80 9.74
N ASP A 139 12.53 -12.42 10.80
CA ASP A 139 13.81 -13.14 10.85
C ASP A 139 13.68 -14.56 10.25
N ASP A 140 13.00 -14.67 9.10
CA ASP A 140 12.86 -15.90 8.33
C ASP A 140 13.78 -15.90 7.08
N GLU A 141 13.96 -17.07 6.45
CA GLU A 141 14.77 -17.18 5.23
C GLU A 141 14.20 -16.36 4.07
N ALA A 142 12.88 -16.17 4.03
CA ALA A 142 12.20 -15.36 3.03
C ALA A 142 12.36 -13.85 3.26
N ARG A 143 12.88 -13.45 4.44
CA ARG A 143 12.93 -12.08 4.94
C ARG A 143 11.59 -11.38 4.70
N SER A 144 10.49 -12.04 5.02
CA SER A 144 9.15 -11.52 4.71
C SER A 144 8.93 -10.18 5.41
N ARG A 145 8.16 -9.28 4.79
CA ARG A 145 8.04 -7.89 5.25
C ARG A 145 6.67 -7.30 4.99
N ILE A 146 6.30 -6.33 5.81
CA ILE A 146 5.09 -5.54 5.67
C ILE A 146 5.40 -4.07 5.97
N TYR A 147 4.77 -3.18 5.20
CA TYR A 147 4.91 -1.74 5.35
C TYR A 147 3.57 -1.15 5.75
N VAL A 148 3.57 -0.20 6.68
CA VAL A 148 2.36 0.47 7.13
C VAL A 148 2.69 1.89 7.57
N ASP A 149 1.78 2.81 7.33
CA ASP A 149 1.95 4.20 7.72
C ASP A 149 1.88 4.42 9.24
N PHE A 150 2.48 5.50 9.72
CA PHE A 150 2.48 5.79 11.16
C PHE A 150 1.11 6.16 11.71
N ALA A 151 0.26 6.82 10.92
CA ALA A 151 -1.09 7.17 11.36
C ALA A 151 -1.93 5.90 11.60
N THR A 152 -1.84 4.90 10.72
CA THR A 152 -2.46 3.58 10.94
C THR A 152 -1.89 2.86 12.16
N LEU A 153 -0.57 2.84 12.33
CA LEU A 153 0.03 2.15 13.47
C LEU A 153 -0.33 2.76 14.82
N THR A 154 -0.33 4.10 14.89
CA THR A 154 -0.42 4.82 16.16
C THR A 154 -1.81 5.32 16.50
N SER A 155 -2.76 5.31 15.53
CA SER A 155 -4.11 5.80 15.76
C SER A 155 -4.85 4.96 16.81
N ALA A 156 -5.50 5.64 17.75
CA ALA A 156 -6.46 5.04 18.68
C ALA A 156 -7.87 4.91 18.08
N ARG A 157 -8.08 5.44 16.87
CA ARG A 157 -9.32 5.34 16.09
C ARG A 157 -9.11 4.41 14.87
N PRO A 158 -10.16 3.75 14.37
CA PRO A 158 -10.01 2.93 13.18
C PRO A 158 -9.57 3.78 11.98
N THR A 159 -8.56 3.30 11.24
CA THR A 159 -8.25 3.74 9.87
C THR A 159 -8.75 2.70 8.89
N LEU A 160 -8.97 3.06 7.63
CA LEU A 160 -9.41 2.11 6.61
C LEU A 160 -8.34 1.04 6.36
N ALA A 161 -7.05 1.38 6.33
CA ALA A 161 -5.97 0.41 6.23
C ALA A 161 -5.92 -0.56 7.43
N GLY A 162 -6.05 -0.04 8.66
CA GLY A 162 -6.09 -0.87 9.87
C GLY A 162 -7.30 -1.80 9.89
N LEU A 163 -8.49 -1.30 9.56
CA LEU A 163 -9.69 -2.11 9.46
C LEU A 163 -9.58 -3.16 8.36
N ALA A 164 -8.98 -2.85 7.21
CA ALA A 164 -8.79 -3.80 6.13
C ALA A 164 -7.92 -4.97 6.56
N TYR A 165 -6.84 -4.68 7.30
CA TYR A 165 -5.97 -5.70 7.85
C TYR A 165 -6.69 -6.54 8.91
N LEU A 166 -7.35 -5.90 9.88
CA LEU A 166 -8.01 -6.58 11.01
C LEU A 166 -9.22 -7.42 10.60
N SER A 167 -10.03 -6.95 9.64
CA SER A 167 -11.27 -7.64 9.22
C SER A 167 -11.04 -8.79 8.24
N ARG A 168 -9.84 -8.87 7.62
CA ARG A 168 -9.48 -9.87 6.60
C ARG A 168 -10.59 -10.16 5.57
N PRO A 169 -11.06 -9.16 4.81
CA PRO A 169 -12.06 -9.41 3.78
C PRO A 169 -11.56 -10.47 2.78
N PRO A 170 -12.42 -11.33 2.23
CA PRO A 170 -11.97 -12.35 1.29
C PRO A 170 -11.31 -11.75 0.05
N VAL A 171 -10.16 -12.30 -0.35
CA VAL A 171 -9.53 -11.96 -1.64
C VAL A 171 -10.42 -12.48 -2.77
N PRO A 172 -10.82 -11.64 -3.75
CA PRO A 172 -11.62 -12.10 -4.87
C PRO A 172 -10.82 -13.09 -5.73
N THR A 173 -11.52 -14.01 -6.37
CA THR A 173 -10.91 -14.87 -7.40
C THR A 173 -10.42 -13.98 -8.55
N SER A 174 -9.10 -13.97 -8.78
CA SER A 174 -8.52 -13.22 -9.90
C SER A 174 -8.98 -13.80 -11.23
N SER A 175 -9.36 -12.92 -12.17
CA SER A 175 -9.70 -13.26 -13.56
C SER A 175 -8.48 -13.26 -14.51
N GLY A 176 -7.28 -13.04 -13.97
CA GLY A 176 -5.99 -13.13 -14.69
C GLY A 176 -5.39 -11.79 -15.13
N GLY A 177 -4.09 -11.81 -15.46
CA GLY A 177 -3.33 -10.75 -16.15
C GLY A 177 -2.79 -9.60 -15.30
N ALA A 178 -3.54 -9.15 -14.28
CA ALA A 178 -3.13 -8.04 -13.40
C ALA A 178 -2.54 -8.54 -12.07
N ASN A 179 -1.75 -7.69 -11.41
CA ASN A 179 -1.32 -7.91 -10.02
C ASN A 179 -2.56 -8.13 -9.12
N PRO A 180 -2.74 -9.33 -8.53
CA PRO A 180 -3.93 -9.63 -7.75
C PRO A 180 -4.02 -8.79 -6.47
N ALA A 181 -2.90 -8.37 -5.90
CA ALA A 181 -2.89 -7.48 -4.74
C ALA A 181 -3.43 -6.09 -5.08
N THR A 182 -3.11 -5.58 -6.27
CA THR A 182 -3.69 -4.32 -6.78
C THR A 182 -5.20 -4.44 -6.96
N GLY A 183 -5.68 -5.53 -7.57
CA GLY A 183 -7.12 -5.78 -7.70
C GLY A 183 -7.81 -5.92 -6.35
N TYR A 184 -7.15 -6.55 -5.37
CA TYR A 184 -7.66 -6.65 -4.01
C TYR A 184 -7.72 -5.29 -3.31
N CYS A 185 -6.68 -4.47 -3.41
CA CYS A 185 -6.67 -3.11 -2.90
C CYS A 185 -7.83 -2.28 -3.47
N ALA A 186 -8.04 -2.33 -4.79
CA ALA A 186 -9.16 -1.64 -5.46
C ALA A 186 -10.53 -2.12 -4.94
N LYS A 187 -10.68 -3.43 -4.67
CA LYS A 187 -11.92 -4.01 -4.13
C LYS A 187 -12.24 -3.50 -2.72
N LEU A 188 -11.21 -3.19 -1.94
CA LEU A 188 -11.33 -2.60 -0.61
C LEU A 188 -11.58 -1.08 -0.66
N GLY A 189 -11.65 -0.48 -1.84
CA GLY A 189 -11.82 0.97 -2.02
C GLY A 189 -10.52 1.76 -1.87
N GLY A 190 -9.37 1.10 -1.87
CA GLY A 190 -8.06 1.74 -1.94
C GLY A 190 -7.53 1.81 -3.38
N SER A 191 -6.34 2.37 -3.52
CA SER A 191 -5.54 2.34 -4.76
C SER A 191 -4.08 2.09 -4.44
N SER A 192 -3.41 1.28 -5.26
CA SER A 192 -1.96 1.07 -5.22
C SER A 192 -1.27 1.43 -6.53
N THR A 193 -2.00 2.07 -7.46
CA THR A 193 -1.46 2.53 -8.75
C THR A 193 -1.36 4.04 -8.81
N PHE A 194 -0.32 4.53 -9.47
CA PHE A 194 -0.18 5.95 -9.79
C PHE A 194 -0.79 6.22 -11.16
N GLY A 195 -1.99 6.83 -11.16
CA GLY A 195 -2.76 7.06 -12.38
C GLY A 195 -3.49 5.80 -12.86
N GLU A 196 -3.70 5.70 -14.17
CA GLU A 196 -4.36 4.55 -14.78
C GLU A 196 -3.51 3.28 -14.66
N ILE A 197 -4.18 2.13 -14.53
CA ILE A 197 -3.53 0.82 -14.58
C ILE A 197 -2.85 0.69 -15.95
N SER A 198 -1.52 0.74 -15.96
CA SER A 198 -0.72 0.70 -17.19
C SER A 198 0.47 -0.24 -17.03
N ALA A 199 1.04 -0.67 -18.16
CA ALA A 199 2.23 -1.53 -18.16
C ALA A 199 3.45 -0.86 -17.50
N SER A 200 3.48 0.48 -17.47
CA SER A 200 4.57 1.25 -16.86
C SER A 200 4.68 1.05 -15.34
N GLY A 201 3.56 0.77 -14.68
CA GLY A 201 3.51 0.64 -13.22
C GLY A 201 3.89 1.91 -12.48
N GLY A 202 4.09 1.77 -11.18
CA GLY A 202 4.52 2.82 -10.26
C GLY A 202 4.57 2.25 -8.86
N GLY A 203 5.33 2.89 -7.98
CA GLY A 203 5.44 2.44 -6.59
C GLY A 203 6.23 3.40 -5.72
N TRP A 204 6.26 3.12 -4.44
CA TRP A 204 6.98 3.88 -3.42
C TRP A 204 8.40 3.36 -3.31
N VAL A 205 9.36 4.20 -3.68
CA VAL A 205 10.76 3.80 -3.88
C VAL A 205 11.63 4.22 -2.71
N ASN A 206 12.45 3.30 -2.22
CA ASN A 206 13.68 3.61 -1.49
C ASN A 206 14.85 2.90 -2.16
N LYS A 207 15.75 3.66 -2.80
CA LYS A 207 16.92 3.10 -3.51
C LYS A 207 17.98 2.52 -2.57
N ASP A 208 17.93 2.87 -1.30
CA ASP A 208 18.83 2.38 -0.27
C ASP A 208 18.28 1.12 0.44
N ASP A 209 17.03 0.70 0.15
CA ASP A 209 16.47 -0.54 0.70
C ASP A 209 17.03 -1.74 -0.10
N PRO A 210 17.87 -2.59 0.50
CA PRO A 210 18.50 -3.71 -0.21
C PRO A 210 17.53 -4.89 -0.44
N ASP A 211 16.40 -4.90 0.27
CA ASP A 211 15.43 -6.00 0.26
C ASP A 211 14.25 -5.70 -0.67
N GLU A 212 13.78 -4.44 -0.69
CA GLU A 212 12.60 -4.03 -1.45
C GLU A 212 12.70 -2.56 -1.92
N VAL A 213 13.33 -2.37 -3.08
CA VAL A 213 13.51 -1.03 -3.66
C VAL A 213 12.18 -0.36 -3.99
N VAL A 214 11.19 -1.13 -4.47
CA VAL A 214 9.87 -0.63 -4.88
C VAL A 214 8.81 -1.34 -4.07
N VAL A 215 7.99 -0.62 -3.30
CA VAL A 215 6.81 -1.19 -2.65
C VAL A 215 5.54 -0.54 -3.19
N ASN A 216 4.50 -1.35 -3.38
CA ASN A 216 3.17 -0.85 -3.67
C ASN A 216 2.38 -0.79 -2.37
N LEU A 217 1.92 0.41 -2.02
CA LEU A 217 1.09 0.63 -0.85
C LEU A 217 -0.35 0.75 -1.32
N CYS A 218 -1.24 0.00 -0.69
CA CYS A 218 -2.67 0.22 -0.81
C CYS A 218 -3.07 1.45 0.01
N VAL A 219 -3.38 2.54 -0.69
CA VAL A 219 -3.74 3.83 -0.10
C VAL A 219 -5.26 3.99 -0.11
N PHE A 220 -5.83 4.33 1.04
CA PHE A 220 -7.26 4.48 1.24
C PHE A 220 -7.71 5.96 1.22
N PRO A 221 -9.01 6.25 1.06
CA PRO A 221 -9.55 7.62 1.03
C PRO A 221 -9.37 8.44 2.31
N ASP A 222 -9.07 7.79 3.45
CA ASP A 222 -8.72 8.47 4.71
C ASP A 222 -7.20 8.72 4.83
N GLU A 223 -6.47 8.59 3.72
CA GLU A 223 -5.02 8.75 3.59
C GLU A 223 -4.19 7.73 4.38
N SER A 224 -4.83 6.72 4.97
CA SER A 224 -4.14 5.57 5.55
C SER A 224 -3.62 4.63 4.47
N PHE A 225 -2.49 3.97 4.69
CA PHE A 225 -1.92 3.03 3.72
C PHE A 225 -1.11 1.89 4.34
N ILE A 226 -1.13 0.76 3.63
CA ILE A 226 -0.49 -0.50 4.03
C ILE A 226 0.00 -1.25 2.78
N ASP A 227 1.06 -2.03 2.88
CA ASP A 227 1.56 -2.90 1.81
C ASP A 227 0.43 -3.76 1.20
N GLU A 228 0.21 -3.60 -0.11
CA GLU A 228 -0.89 -4.28 -0.81
C GLU A 228 -0.74 -5.81 -0.76
N TRP A 229 0.51 -6.31 -0.83
CA TRP A 229 0.78 -7.74 -0.78
C TRP A 229 0.66 -8.25 0.64
N GLY A 230 1.19 -7.52 1.62
CA GLY A 230 0.97 -7.80 3.05
C GLY A 230 -0.51 -7.97 3.37
N LEU A 231 -1.36 -7.09 2.84
CA LEU A 231 -2.81 -7.15 3.02
C LEU A 231 -3.45 -8.37 2.32
N ALA A 232 -3.07 -8.65 1.07
CA ALA A 232 -3.59 -9.78 0.30
C ALA A 232 -3.21 -11.14 0.92
N TYR A 233 -1.96 -11.32 1.33
CA TYR A 233 -1.50 -12.53 1.99
C TYR A 233 -2.18 -12.72 3.36
N HIS A 234 -2.34 -11.65 4.14
CA HIS A 234 -2.98 -11.72 5.45
C HIS A 234 -4.46 -12.13 5.36
N ALA A 235 -5.17 -11.66 4.33
CA ALA A 235 -6.53 -12.11 4.03
C ALA A 235 -6.59 -13.62 3.69
N GLY A 236 -5.52 -14.17 3.12
CA GLY A 236 -5.33 -15.62 2.90
C GLY A 236 -4.78 -16.39 4.11
N GLY A 237 -4.63 -15.75 5.27
CA GLY A 237 -4.12 -16.36 6.50
C GLY A 237 -2.59 -16.42 6.60
N VAL A 238 -1.86 -15.76 5.70
CA VAL A 238 -0.39 -15.71 5.70
C VAL A 238 0.08 -14.33 6.16
N VAL A 239 0.77 -14.26 7.29
CA VAL A 239 1.40 -13.02 7.78
C VAL A 239 2.74 -12.82 7.06
N ARG A 240 2.99 -11.61 6.56
CA ARG A 240 4.32 -11.18 6.08
C ARG A 240 4.93 -10.23 7.10
N GLY A 241 6.20 -10.43 7.47
CA GLY A 241 6.83 -9.61 8.50
C GLY A 241 6.24 -9.86 9.88
N LEU A 242 5.94 -8.79 10.62
CA LEU A 242 5.27 -8.86 11.92
C LEU A 242 3.75 -8.83 11.75
N ASP A 243 3.03 -9.61 12.56
CA ASP A 243 1.57 -9.52 12.59
C ASP A 243 1.12 -8.16 13.16
N LEU A 244 0.52 -7.32 12.31
CA LEU A 244 0.11 -5.98 12.70
C LEU A 244 -0.99 -5.97 13.76
N THR A 245 -1.73 -7.07 13.95
CA THR A 245 -2.72 -7.16 15.05
C THR A 245 -2.09 -6.98 16.42
N GLN A 246 -0.79 -7.28 16.55
CA GLN A 246 -0.03 -7.20 17.80
C GLN A 246 0.56 -5.82 18.08
N VAL A 247 0.64 -4.96 17.06
CA VAL A 247 1.37 -3.68 17.16
C VAL A 247 0.53 -2.45 16.83
N MET A 248 -0.60 -2.59 16.15
CA MET A 248 -1.55 -1.49 15.97
C MET A 248 -2.09 -1.02 17.32
N THR A 249 -2.09 0.30 17.55
CA THR A 249 -2.66 0.91 18.75
C THR A 249 -4.16 0.70 18.81
N TYR A 250 -4.87 0.84 17.67
CA TYR A 250 -6.29 0.54 17.61
C TYR A 250 -6.53 -0.96 17.73
N GLN A 251 -7.30 -1.33 18.76
CA GLN A 251 -7.77 -2.69 18.99
C GLN A 251 -9.30 -2.68 18.89
N PRO A 252 -9.90 -3.38 17.93
CA PRO A 252 -11.33 -3.29 17.67
C PRO A 252 -12.14 -3.98 18.78
N PRO A 253 -13.39 -3.54 19.04
CA PRO A 253 -14.33 -4.33 19.82
C PRO A 253 -14.73 -5.60 19.03
N ASP A 254 -15.17 -6.63 19.75
CA ASP A 254 -15.79 -7.82 19.16
C ASP A 254 -17.33 -7.66 19.20
N PRO A 255 -18.06 -7.65 18.06
CA PRO A 255 -17.58 -7.84 16.68
C PRO A 255 -17.04 -6.57 16.00
N LEU A 256 -16.11 -6.77 15.05
CA LEU A 256 -15.56 -5.74 14.17
C LEU A 256 -16.67 -5.07 13.33
N PRO A 257 -16.62 -3.73 13.12
CA PRO A 257 -17.54 -3.05 12.23
C PRO A 257 -17.44 -3.57 10.79
N GLY A 258 -18.59 -3.87 10.17
CA GLY A 258 -18.66 -4.27 8.76
C GLY A 258 -18.42 -3.08 7.84
N VAL A 259 -17.16 -2.78 7.53
CA VAL A 259 -16.76 -1.65 6.67
C VAL A 259 -16.54 -2.09 5.22
N PHE A 260 -16.00 -3.28 5.01
CA PHE A 260 -15.78 -3.83 3.68
C PHE A 260 -16.93 -4.79 3.32
N PRO A 261 -17.33 -4.83 2.04
CA PRO A 261 -18.35 -5.77 1.61
C PRO A 261 -17.87 -7.19 1.91
N VAL A 262 -18.60 -7.90 2.77
CA VAL A 262 -18.43 -9.34 2.92
C VAL A 262 -18.77 -9.97 1.57
N GLY A 263 -17.76 -10.43 0.85
CA GLY A 263 -18.01 -11.30 -0.29
C GLY A 263 -18.85 -12.48 0.20
N THR A 264 -19.88 -12.86 -0.53
CA THR A 264 -20.60 -14.11 -0.24
C THR A 264 -19.55 -15.23 -0.18
N PRO A 265 -19.42 -15.96 0.94
CA PRO A 265 -18.49 -17.08 1.02
C PRO A 265 -18.80 -18.06 -0.11
N ILE A 266 -17.84 -18.31 -1.00
CA ILE A 266 -17.99 -19.33 -2.03
C ILE A 266 -18.03 -20.68 -1.30
N GLY A 267 -19.22 -21.28 -1.21
CA GLY A 267 -19.41 -22.63 -0.67
C GLY A 267 -20.42 -22.80 0.47
N GLN A 268 -21.09 -21.74 0.95
CA GLN A 268 -22.26 -21.94 1.81
C GLN A 268 -23.53 -22.01 0.95
N PRO A 269 -24.37 -23.07 1.09
CA PRO A 269 -25.66 -23.09 0.43
C PRO A 269 -26.45 -21.87 0.90
N THR A 270 -26.93 -21.09 -0.06
CA THR A 270 -27.91 -20.03 0.16
C THR A 270 -29.11 -20.66 0.87
N VAL A 271 -29.21 -20.47 2.18
CA VAL A 271 -30.46 -20.69 2.90
C VAL A 271 -31.41 -19.63 2.35
N GLY A 272 -32.26 -20.06 1.41
CA GLY A 272 -33.27 -19.21 0.82
C GLY A 272 -34.13 -18.63 1.93
N VAL A 273 -34.03 -17.31 2.14
CA VAL A 273 -35.07 -16.56 2.84
C VAL A 273 -36.23 -16.44 1.87
N THR A 274 -37.02 -17.51 1.77
CA THR A 274 -38.36 -17.47 1.24
C THR A 274 -39.24 -16.72 2.24
N GLY A 275 -39.81 -15.59 1.82
CA GLY A 275 -41.05 -15.06 2.38
C GLY A 275 -40.91 -13.74 3.14
N SER A 276 -41.02 -12.63 2.41
CA SER A 276 -41.72 -11.46 2.94
C SER A 276 -43.22 -11.66 2.73
N PRO A 277 -44.06 -11.67 3.78
CA PRO A 277 -45.51 -11.65 3.61
C PRO A 277 -45.96 -10.29 3.08
N SER A 278 -46.73 -10.28 1.99
CA SER A 278 -47.48 -9.12 1.53
C SER A 278 -48.43 -8.61 2.62
N PRO A 279 -48.47 -7.30 2.92
CA PRO A 279 -49.48 -6.76 3.83
C PRO A 279 -50.87 -6.79 3.17
N SER A 280 -51.76 -7.58 3.77
CA SER A 280 -53.19 -7.60 3.44
C SER A 280 -53.82 -6.27 3.89
N SER A 281 -54.48 -5.58 2.97
CA SER A 281 -55.17 -4.32 3.21
C SER A 281 -56.53 -4.61 3.84
N THR A 282 -56.66 -4.38 5.14
CA THR A 282 -57.96 -4.39 5.83
C THR A 282 -58.65 -3.04 5.59
N SER A 283 -59.76 -3.07 4.85
CA SER A 283 -60.65 -1.93 4.65
C SER A 283 -61.67 -1.87 5.78
N THR A 284 -61.72 -0.74 6.48
CA THR A 284 -62.73 -0.41 7.48
C THR A 284 -64.03 0.01 6.78
N PRO A 285 -65.22 -0.49 7.15
CA PRO A 285 -66.48 0.01 6.63
C PRO A 285 -66.97 1.22 7.45
N THR A 286 -67.44 2.23 6.75
CA THR A 286 -68.16 3.38 7.30
C THR A 286 -69.65 3.23 6.99
N SER A 287 -70.45 3.17 8.07
CA SER A 287 -71.92 3.41 8.18
C SER A 287 -72.88 2.63 7.28
#